data_AF-A0A8S9QCW9-F1
#
_entry.id   AF-A0A8S9QCW9-F1
#
_cell.length_a   1.000
_cell.length_b   1.000
_cell.length_c   1.000
_cell.angle_alpha   90.00
_cell.angle_beta   90.00
_cell.angle_gamma   90.00
#
_symmetry.space_group_name_H-M   'P 1'
#
loop_
_entity.id
_entity.type
_entity.pdbx_description
1 polymer ?
#
loop_
_entity_poly.entity_id
_entity_poly.type
_entity_poly.pdbx_seq_one_letter_code
_entity_poly.pdbx_strand_id
1 'polypeptide(L)'
;QDKTIKYRGRERKKMEMFLKKEYLDLVLVPFGLIIVLSYHLFLLYRILYFPYHTIIGFMNIDKTIWVERIMQASPPSLNELGCALTVLSSSISASTFMASIALTLSSLIGAWIGSSPVNMTVFTGHFVYGDTSSITMVIKYTSLLVCFLVGFCCFVQSTRCLLHANYLITTPGDDIPPEMVTRAVLRGGNFWSLGLRTLYLALDLLLWLFGPIPMFVNSVLMVVCLYYLDTNSVVQPLYHRTFEAEQIVKRMRGVLPDPLTFKCN
;
A
#
# COMPACT_ATOMS: atom_id res chain seq x y z
N GLN A 1 -31.43 -3.49 -53.99
CA GLN A 1 -30.00 -3.08 -54.04
C GLN A 1 -29.63 -2.14 -52.88
N ASP A 2 -30.43 -1.10 -52.61
CA ASP A 2 -30.15 -0.08 -51.58
C ASP A 2 -30.10 -0.62 -50.12
N LYS A 3 -31.04 -1.51 -49.73
CA LYS A 3 -31.04 -2.15 -48.39
C LYS A 3 -29.77 -2.95 -48.11
N THR A 4 -29.20 -3.61 -49.12
CA THR A 4 -28.00 -4.45 -49.01
C THR A 4 -26.74 -3.60 -48.81
N ILE A 5 -26.68 -2.43 -49.46
CA ILE A 5 -25.57 -1.45 -49.30
C ILE A 5 -25.62 -0.82 -47.92
N LYS A 6 -26.81 -0.43 -47.44
CA LYS A 6 -27.02 0.12 -46.10
C LYS A 6 -26.67 -0.88 -45.00
N TYR A 7 -27.01 -2.16 -45.18
CA TYR A 7 -26.65 -3.23 -44.26
C TYR A 7 -25.12 -3.44 -44.21
N ARG A 8 -24.47 -3.52 -45.38
CA ARG A 8 -23.01 -3.69 -45.49
C ARG A 8 -22.23 -2.48 -44.92
N GLY A 9 -22.79 -1.27 -45.03
CA GLY A 9 -22.25 -0.07 -44.39
C GLY A 9 -22.39 -0.07 -42.87
N ARG A 10 -23.49 -0.61 -42.34
CA ARG A 10 -23.72 -0.74 -40.90
C ARG A 10 -22.78 -1.79 -40.28
N GLU A 11 -22.58 -2.91 -40.95
CA GLU A 11 -21.65 -3.97 -40.52
C GLU A 11 -20.19 -3.50 -40.54
N ARG A 12 -19.76 -2.77 -41.58
CA ARG A 12 -18.42 -2.15 -41.60
C ARG A 12 -18.19 -1.17 -40.44
N LYS A 13 -19.15 -0.29 -40.17
CA LYS A 13 -19.05 0.64 -39.02
C LYS A 13 -18.99 -0.10 -37.67
N LYS A 14 -19.73 -1.19 -37.51
CA LYS A 14 -19.63 -2.04 -36.31
C LYS A 14 -18.26 -2.69 -36.18
N MET A 15 -17.72 -3.24 -37.27
CA MET A 15 -16.39 -3.86 -37.30
C MET A 15 -15.29 -2.83 -36.96
N GLU A 16 -15.33 -1.64 -37.55
CA GLU A 16 -14.39 -0.55 -37.25
C GLU A 16 -14.47 -0.10 -35.79
N MET A 17 -15.67 0.00 -35.22
CA MET A 17 -15.84 0.32 -33.80
C MET A 17 -15.33 -0.78 -32.87
N PHE A 18 -15.48 -2.06 -33.26
CA PHE A 18 -14.99 -3.20 -32.49
C PHE A 18 -13.45 -3.23 -32.46
N LEU A 19 -12.83 -3.12 -33.64
CA LEU A 19 -11.37 -3.06 -33.78
C LEU A 19 -10.75 -1.87 -33.03
N LYS A 20 -11.43 -0.70 -33.05
CA LYS A 20 -10.96 0.48 -32.31
C LYS A 20 -11.02 0.29 -30.80
N LYS A 21 -11.98 -0.48 -30.27
CA LYS A 21 -12.09 -0.79 -28.84
C LYS A 21 -11.02 -1.80 -28.40
N GLU A 22 -10.84 -2.88 -29.14
CA GLU A 22 -9.79 -3.89 -28.85
C GLU A 22 -8.39 -3.28 -28.89
N TYR A 23 -8.10 -2.45 -29.90
CA TYR A 23 -6.81 -1.77 -30.00
C TYR A 23 -6.57 -0.81 -28.82
N LEU A 24 -7.61 -0.14 -28.34
CA LEU A 24 -7.50 0.76 -27.20
C LEU A 24 -7.21 -0.01 -25.91
N ASP A 25 -7.90 -1.11 -25.65
CA ASP A 25 -7.63 -1.99 -24.50
C ASP A 25 -6.22 -2.57 -24.56
N LEU A 26 -5.77 -2.99 -25.75
CA LEU A 26 -4.44 -3.56 -25.97
C LEU A 26 -3.30 -2.56 -25.71
N VAL A 27 -3.54 -1.26 -25.87
CA VAL A 27 -2.51 -0.23 -25.67
C VAL A 27 -2.61 0.42 -24.29
N LEU A 28 -3.80 0.86 -23.86
CA LEU A 28 -3.96 1.62 -22.61
C LEU A 28 -3.70 0.76 -21.37
N VAL A 29 -4.14 -0.50 -21.36
CA VAL A 29 -3.99 -1.40 -20.20
C VAL A 29 -2.52 -1.68 -19.88
N PRO A 30 -1.69 -2.19 -20.81
CA PRO A 30 -0.28 -2.41 -20.51
C PRO A 30 0.45 -1.10 -20.23
N PHE A 31 0.11 0.01 -20.89
CA PHE A 31 0.75 1.29 -20.60
C PHE A 31 0.42 1.81 -19.19
N GLY A 32 -0.84 1.68 -18.75
CA GLY A 32 -1.25 1.98 -17.38
C GLY A 32 -0.53 1.09 -16.36
N LEU A 33 -0.44 -0.22 -16.62
CA LEU A 33 0.28 -1.15 -15.75
C LEU A 33 1.79 -0.83 -15.71
N ILE A 34 2.41 -0.47 -16.83
CA ILE A 34 3.82 -0.06 -16.89
C ILE A 34 4.04 1.20 -16.06
N ILE A 35 3.15 2.20 -16.15
CA ILE A 35 3.24 3.42 -15.33
C ILE A 35 3.21 3.08 -13.84
N VAL A 36 2.26 2.24 -13.41
CA VAL A 36 2.16 1.85 -12.00
C VAL A 36 3.38 1.03 -11.57
N LEU A 37 3.81 0.05 -12.38
CA LEU A 37 4.95 -0.82 -12.09
C LEU A 37 6.27 -0.04 -12.03
N SER A 38 6.50 0.86 -12.98
CA SER A 38 7.69 1.71 -13.02
C SER A 38 7.75 2.65 -11.82
N TYR A 39 6.62 3.22 -11.37
CA TYR A 39 6.57 3.99 -10.13
C TYR A 39 6.93 3.15 -8.91
N HIS A 40 6.36 1.95 -8.78
CA HIS A 40 6.65 1.07 -7.63
C HIS A 40 8.10 0.58 -7.62
N LEU A 41 8.68 0.30 -8.79
CA LEU A 41 10.11 -0.03 -8.94
C LEU A 41 11.00 1.17 -8.58
N PHE A 42 10.66 2.37 -9.05
CA PHE A 42 11.37 3.60 -8.69
C PHE A 42 11.31 3.88 -7.19
N LEU A 43 10.15 3.70 -6.57
CA LEU A 43 9.97 3.85 -5.13
C LEU A 43 10.75 2.79 -4.36
N LEU A 44 10.71 1.52 -4.78
CA LEU A 44 11.49 0.44 -4.18
C LEU A 44 13.00 0.76 -4.25
N TYR A 45 13.47 1.21 -5.40
CA TYR A 45 14.84 1.69 -5.56
C TYR A 45 15.14 2.83 -4.57
N ARG A 46 14.28 3.84 -4.46
CA ARG A 46 14.49 4.96 -3.53
C ARG A 46 14.47 4.52 -2.07
N ILE A 47 13.62 3.58 -1.68
CA ILE A 47 13.57 3.02 -0.31
C ILE A 47 14.88 2.27 0.01
N LEU A 48 15.41 1.50 -0.94
CA LEU A 48 16.61 0.69 -0.73
C LEU A 48 17.91 1.52 -0.72
N TYR A 49 18.03 2.50 -1.63
CA TYR A 49 19.27 3.26 -1.83
C TYR A 49 19.27 4.63 -1.13
N PHE A 50 18.09 5.22 -0.86
CA PHE A 50 17.96 6.56 -0.27
C PHE A 50 16.84 6.63 0.79
N PRO A 51 16.92 5.84 1.88
CA PRO A 51 15.85 5.76 2.88
C PRO A 51 15.48 7.13 3.47
N TYR A 52 16.46 8.02 3.66
CA TYR A 52 16.27 9.37 4.23
C TYR A 52 15.43 10.33 3.38
N HIS A 53 15.19 10.01 2.10
CA HIS A 53 14.42 10.85 1.18
C HIS A 53 13.00 10.33 0.92
N THR A 54 12.54 9.33 1.69
CA THR A 54 11.21 8.74 1.52
C THR A 54 10.39 8.86 2.81
N ILE A 55 9.06 8.99 2.70
CA ILE A 55 8.18 8.94 3.89
C ILE A 55 8.40 7.66 4.67
N ILE A 56 8.48 6.53 3.98
CA ILE A 56 8.60 5.23 4.63
C ILE A 56 9.87 5.19 5.48
N GLY A 57 11.01 5.62 4.93
CA GLY A 57 12.25 5.69 5.69
C GLY A 57 12.18 6.68 6.85
N PHE A 58 11.60 7.87 6.63
CA PHE A 58 11.42 8.86 7.70
C PHE A 58 10.52 8.36 8.83
N MET A 59 9.34 7.83 8.49
CA MET A 59 8.40 7.23 9.44
C MET A 59 9.02 6.01 10.14
N ASN A 60 9.99 5.33 9.52
CA ASN A 60 10.73 4.25 10.16
C ASN A 60 11.75 4.80 11.17
N ILE A 61 12.45 5.89 10.85
CA ILE A 61 13.31 6.59 11.80
C ILE A 61 12.51 7.08 13.01
N ASP A 62 11.35 7.71 12.79
CA ASP A 62 10.47 8.15 13.88
C ASP A 62 10.04 7.00 14.79
N LYS A 63 9.69 5.84 14.20
CA LYS A 63 9.35 4.64 14.97
C LYS A 63 10.55 4.13 15.77
N THR A 64 11.76 4.14 15.22
CA THR A 64 12.98 3.76 15.93
C THR A 64 13.21 4.67 17.14
N ILE A 65 13.18 5.99 16.95
CA ILE A 65 13.35 6.97 18.03
C ILE A 65 12.27 6.80 19.10
N TRP A 66 11.03 6.56 18.68
CA TRP A 66 9.92 6.32 19.59
C TRP A 66 10.12 5.07 20.45
N VAL A 67 10.58 3.94 19.85
CA VAL A 67 10.91 2.72 20.59
C VAL A 67 12.07 2.96 21.55
N GLU A 68 13.15 3.61 21.10
CA GLU A 68 14.31 3.91 21.95
C GLU A 68 13.91 4.72 23.19
N ARG A 69 13.03 5.72 23.05
CA ARG A 69 12.56 6.52 24.18
C ARG A 69 11.75 5.71 25.18
N ILE A 70 10.87 4.83 24.69
CA ILE A 70 10.06 3.96 25.56
C ILE A 70 10.95 3.00 26.35
N MET A 71 12.05 2.52 25.74
CA MET A 71 12.93 1.53 26.36
C MET A 71 14.09 2.13 27.17
N GLN A 72 14.46 3.41 26.97
CA GLN A 72 15.49 4.09 27.76
C GLN A 72 14.98 4.60 29.11
N ALA A 73 13.67 4.81 29.26
CA ALA A 73 13.06 5.03 30.56
C ALA A 73 13.05 3.67 31.29
N SER A 74 14.03 3.39 32.14
CA SER A 74 14.05 2.19 32.99
C SER A 74 14.00 2.57 34.48
N PRO A 75 12.97 2.13 35.24
CA PRO A 75 11.77 1.48 34.74
C PRO A 75 10.89 2.47 33.95
N PRO A 76 10.23 2.03 32.86
CA PRO A 76 9.37 2.91 32.09
C PRO A 76 8.23 3.35 33.00
N SER A 77 7.90 4.64 32.98
CA SER A 77 6.77 5.11 33.78
C SER A 77 5.51 4.38 33.27
N LEU A 78 4.64 3.96 34.19
CA LEU A 78 3.42 3.20 33.86
C LEU A 78 2.56 3.95 32.81
N ASN A 79 2.66 5.27 32.78
CA ASN A 79 2.03 6.15 31.80
C ASN A 79 2.63 6.02 30.39
N GLU A 80 3.97 6.03 30.25
CA GLU A 80 4.64 5.90 28.94
C GLU A 80 4.39 4.52 28.31
N LEU A 81 4.45 3.46 29.12
CA LEU A 81 4.10 2.11 28.69
C LEU A 81 2.63 2.04 28.25
N GLY A 82 1.71 2.64 29.02
CA GLY A 82 0.29 2.72 28.66
C GLY A 82 0.05 3.45 27.33
N CYS A 83 0.74 4.58 27.11
CA CYS A 83 0.70 5.29 25.82
C CYS A 83 1.23 4.42 24.67
N ALA A 84 2.33 3.70 24.88
CA ALA A 84 2.91 2.83 23.86
C ALA A 84 1.94 1.73 23.43
N LEU A 85 1.33 1.05 24.39
CA LEU A 85 0.33 0.01 24.15
C LEU A 85 -0.92 0.56 23.47
N THR A 86 -1.32 1.79 23.78
CA THR A 86 -2.46 2.45 23.12
C THR A 86 -2.17 2.72 21.64
N VAL A 87 -0.96 3.19 21.31
CA VAL A 87 -0.53 3.42 19.92
C VAL A 87 -0.46 2.12 19.13
N LEU A 88 0.10 1.06 19.72
CA LEU A 88 0.17 -0.25 19.06
C LEU A 88 -1.21 -0.88 18.90
N SER A 89 -2.07 -0.78 19.91
CA SER A 89 -3.43 -1.32 19.86
C SER A 89 -4.30 -0.60 18.82
N SER A 90 -4.20 0.73 18.71
CA SER A 90 -4.91 1.47 17.66
C SER A 90 -4.40 1.11 16.26
N SER A 91 -3.09 0.91 16.10
CA SER A 91 -2.48 0.45 14.84
C SER A 91 -2.89 -0.98 14.46
N ILE A 92 -3.00 -1.88 15.45
CA ILE A 92 -3.52 -3.25 15.28
C ILE A 92 -4.99 -3.22 14.86
N SER A 93 -5.80 -2.37 15.51
CA SER A 93 -7.21 -2.20 15.16
C SER A 93 -7.36 -1.71 13.72
N ALA A 94 -6.59 -0.69 13.32
CA ALA A 94 -6.57 -0.19 11.95
C ALA A 94 -6.15 -1.29 10.94
N SER A 95 -5.08 -2.04 11.23
CA SER A 95 -4.62 -3.20 10.43
C SER A 95 -5.73 -4.25 10.25
N THR A 96 -6.41 -4.60 11.32
CA THR A 96 -7.46 -5.63 11.32
C THR A 96 -8.73 -5.16 10.60
N PHE A 97 -9.06 -3.87 10.71
CA PHE A 97 -10.16 -3.25 9.99
C PHE A 97 -9.91 -3.27 8.47
N MET A 98 -8.73 -2.84 8.03
CA MET A 98 -8.36 -2.89 6.61
C MET A 98 -8.28 -4.33 6.07
N ALA A 99 -7.79 -5.28 6.88
CA ALA A 99 -7.82 -6.70 6.53
C ALA A 99 -9.27 -7.19 6.32
N SER A 100 -10.18 -6.83 7.22
CA SER A 100 -11.60 -7.19 7.10
C SER A 100 -12.22 -6.62 5.82
N ILE A 101 -11.94 -5.35 5.49
CA ILE A 101 -12.41 -4.73 4.23
C ILE A 101 -11.86 -5.48 3.01
N ALA A 102 -10.56 -5.78 2.99
CA ALA A 102 -9.96 -6.51 1.87
C ALA A 102 -10.58 -7.90 1.69
N LEU A 103 -10.86 -8.59 2.80
CA LEU A 103 -11.49 -9.92 2.78
C LEU A 103 -12.97 -9.85 2.37
N THR A 104 -13.73 -8.87 2.84
CA THR A 104 -15.15 -8.71 2.46
C THR A 104 -15.29 -8.35 0.98
N LEU A 105 -14.43 -7.48 0.45
CA LEU A 105 -14.39 -7.16 -0.98
C LEU A 105 -14.00 -8.40 -1.81
N SER A 106 -13.01 -9.17 -1.35
CA SER A 106 -12.63 -10.44 -2.00
C SER A 106 -13.79 -11.42 -2.05
N SER A 107 -14.51 -11.59 -0.93
CA SER A 107 -15.69 -12.46 -0.84
C SER A 107 -16.82 -11.98 -1.75
N LEU A 108 -17.10 -10.67 -1.77
CA LEU A 108 -18.12 -10.07 -2.62
C LEU A 108 -17.83 -10.33 -4.11
N ILE A 109 -16.59 -10.10 -4.53
CA ILE A 109 -16.15 -10.33 -5.92
C ILE A 109 -16.19 -11.83 -6.25
N GLY A 110 -15.71 -12.69 -5.35
CA GLY A 110 -15.76 -14.15 -5.54
C GLY A 110 -17.18 -14.68 -5.64
N ALA A 111 -18.09 -14.23 -4.77
CA ALA A 111 -19.51 -14.57 -4.80
C ALA A 111 -20.17 -14.06 -6.09
N TRP A 112 -19.82 -12.86 -6.55
CA TRP A 112 -20.34 -12.31 -7.80
C TRP A 112 -19.97 -13.18 -9.01
N ILE A 113 -18.70 -13.61 -9.10
CA ILE A 113 -18.22 -14.51 -10.15
C ILE A 113 -18.93 -15.89 -10.06
N GLY A 114 -19.16 -16.39 -8.85
CA GLY A 114 -19.80 -17.69 -8.62
C GLY A 114 -21.31 -17.74 -8.86
N SER A 115 -22.01 -16.59 -8.81
CA SER A 115 -23.49 -16.54 -8.74
C SER A 115 -24.24 -16.62 -10.09
N SER A 116 -23.55 -16.98 -11.20
CA SER A 116 -24.05 -17.27 -12.56
C SER A 116 -23.42 -16.36 -13.63
N PRO A 117 -23.05 -16.89 -14.82
CA PRO A 117 -22.51 -16.11 -15.93
C PRO A 117 -23.43 -14.98 -16.44
N VAL A 118 -24.72 -15.00 -16.10
CA VAL A 118 -25.67 -13.92 -16.43
C VAL A 118 -25.36 -12.63 -15.67
N ASN A 119 -24.86 -12.69 -14.42
CA ASN A 119 -24.57 -11.48 -13.63
C ASN A 119 -23.38 -10.68 -14.19
N MET A 120 -22.50 -11.35 -14.92
CA MET A 120 -21.40 -10.76 -15.67
C MET A 120 -21.87 -9.85 -16.81
N THR A 121 -23.12 -10.02 -17.27
CA THR A 121 -23.73 -9.26 -18.37
C THR A 121 -24.39 -7.93 -17.92
N VAL A 122 -24.65 -7.76 -16.62
CA VAL A 122 -25.46 -6.65 -16.08
C VAL A 122 -24.73 -5.30 -16.12
N PHE A 123 -23.41 -5.28 -15.89
CA PHE A 123 -22.61 -4.05 -16.06
C PHE A 123 -22.16 -3.81 -17.51
N THR A 124 -22.14 -4.85 -18.35
CA THR A 124 -21.59 -4.83 -19.72
C THR A 124 -22.57 -4.35 -20.79
N GLY A 125 -23.88 -4.32 -20.52
CA GLY A 125 -24.89 -3.96 -21.52
C GLY A 125 -24.93 -2.49 -21.94
N HIS A 126 -24.43 -1.55 -21.12
CA HIS A 126 -24.56 -0.11 -21.42
C HIS A 126 -23.39 0.78 -20.93
N PHE A 127 -22.58 0.35 -19.96
CA PHE A 127 -21.60 1.23 -19.29
C PHE A 127 -20.12 0.88 -19.53
N VAL A 128 -19.83 -0.33 -20.03
CA VAL A 128 -18.43 -0.77 -20.26
C VAL A 128 -17.94 -0.31 -21.63
N TYR A 129 -16.96 0.57 -21.63
CA TYR A 129 -16.20 0.95 -22.81
C TYR A 129 -14.92 0.10 -22.85
N GLY A 130 -14.79 -0.84 -23.78
CA GLY A 130 -13.61 -1.72 -23.91
C GLY A 130 -13.95 -3.08 -24.53
N ASP A 131 -12.97 -3.99 -24.58
CA ASP A 131 -13.17 -5.39 -24.96
C ASP A 131 -13.94 -6.13 -23.86
N THR A 132 -15.01 -6.81 -24.29
CA THR A 132 -15.94 -7.55 -23.44
C THR A 132 -15.81 -9.06 -23.62
N SER A 133 -14.71 -9.54 -24.21
CA SER A 133 -14.44 -10.97 -24.30
C SER A 133 -14.51 -11.65 -22.93
N SER A 134 -15.14 -12.84 -22.89
CA SER A 134 -15.31 -13.61 -21.64
C SER A 134 -13.98 -13.87 -20.93
N ILE A 135 -12.91 -14.08 -21.69
CA ILE A 135 -11.55 -14.31 -21.17
C ILE A 135 -11.01 -13.04 -20.49
N THR A 136 -11.11 -11.90 -21.18
CA THR A 136 -10.66 -10.59 -20.67
C THR A 136 -11.33 -10.24 -19.35
N MET A 137 -12.62 -10.53 -19.23
CA MET A 137 -13.37 -10.27 -18.00
C MET A 137 -13.00 -11.21 -16.85
N VAL A 138 -12.72 -12.50 -17.10
CA VAL A 138 -12.17 -13.40 -16.08
C VAL A 138 -10.83 -12.87 -15.56
N ILE A 139 -9.95 -12.43 -16.47
CA ILE A 139 -8.65 -11.83 -16.08
C ILE A 139 -8.84 -10.59 -15.21
N LYS A 140 -9.77 -9.69 -15.58
CA LYS A 140 -10.11 -8.48 -14.81
C LYS A 140 -10.52 -8.82 -13.37
N TYR A 141 -11.48 -9.73 -13.20
CA TYR A 141 -11.97 -10.10 -11.87
C TYR A 141 -10.97 -10.91 -11.05
N THR A 142 -10.25 -11.85 -11.67
CA THR A 142 -9.25 -12.67 -10.97
C THR A 142 -8.06 -11.82 -10.52
N SER A 143 -7.56 -10.91 -11.36
CA SER A 143 -6.46 -10.01 -10.97
C SER A 143 -6.85 -9.08 -9.81
N LEU A 144 -8.07 -8.54 -9.84
CA LEU A 144 -8.63 -7.74 -8.75
C LEU A 144 -8.75 -8.55 -7.45
N LEU A 145 -9.27 -9.77 -7.52
CA LEU A 145 -9.40 -10.68 -6.37
C LEU A 145 -8.02 -10.99 -5.75
N VAL A 146 -7.04 -11.35 -6.57
CA VAL A 146 -5.67 -11.62 -6.12
C VAL A 146 -5.08 -10.40 -5.43
N CYS A 147 -5.30 -9.20 -5.99
CA CYS A 147 -4.81 -7.96 -5.40
C CYS A 147 -5.38 -7.72 -3.99
N PHE A 148 -6.70 -7.87 -3.81
CA PHE A 148 -7.31 -7.76 -2.47
C PHE A 148 -6.82 -8.82 -1.49
N LEU A 149 -6.61 -10.06 -1.93
CA LEU A 149 -6.06 -11.12 -1.08
C LEU A 149 -4.60 -10.84 -0.67
N VAL A 150 -3.77 -10.30 -1.55
CA VAL A 150 -2.41 -9.86 -1.21
C VAL A 150 -2.45 -8.74 -0.18
N GLY A 151 -3.36 -7.76 -0.35
CA GLY A 151 -3.59 -6.70 0.63
C GLY A 151 -4.01 -7.25 2.00
N PHE A 152 -4.97 -8.17 2.02
CA PHE A 152 -5.40 -8.88 3.23
C PHE A 152 -4.22 -9.57 3.94
N CYS A 153 -3.42 -10.35 3.21
CA CYS A 153 -2.23 -11.00 3.76
C CYS A 153 -1.25 -9.99 4.36
N CYS A 154 -0.99 -8.86 3.69
CA CYS A 154 -0.11 -7.81 4.21
C CYS A 154 -0.64 -7.23 5.53
N PHE A 155 -1.93 -6.92 5.63
CA PHE A 155 -2.51 -6.41 6.86
C PHE A 155 -2.50 -7.42 8.00
N VAL A 156 -2.72 -8.71 7.72
CA VAL A 156 -2.57 -9.78 8.72
C VAL A 156 -1.12 -9.88 9.22
N GLN A 157 -0.13 -9.78 8.32
CA GLN A 157 1.28 -9.77 8.73
C GLN A 157 1.64 -8.53 9.53
N SER A 158 1.08 -7.36 9.20
CA SER A 158 1.21 -6.14 10.00
C SER A 158 0.72 -6.37 11.43
N THR A 159 -0.52 -6.85 11.59
CA THR A 159 -1.11 -7.17 12.90
C THR A 159 -0.22 -8.13 13.70
N ARG A 160 0.29 -9.20 13.08
CA ARG A 160 1.19 -10.16 13.75
C ARG A 160 2.47 -9.51 14.28
N CYS A 161 3.11 -8.67 13.46
CA CYS A 161 4.35 -7.99 13.86
C CYS A 161 4.10 -6.98 14.99
N LEU A 162 2.98 -6.25 14.95
CA LEU A 162 2.61 -5.30 16.00
C LEU A 162 2.21 -6.00 17.31
N LEU A 163 1.53 -7.15 17.24
CA LEU A 163 1.27 -7.99 18.41
C LEU A 163 2.57 -8.50 19.03
N HIS A 164 3.52 -8.93 18.20
CA HIS A 164 4.84 -9.33 18.69
C HIS A 164 5.56 -8.16 19.40
N ALA A 165 5.48 -6.95 18.86
CA ALA A 165 6.01 -5.75 19.51
C ALA A 165 5.34 -5.48 20.87
N ASN A 166 4.02 -5.64 20.98
CA ASN A 166 3.31 -5.53 22.26
C ASN A 166 3.86 -6.50 23.31
N TYR A 167 4.06 -7.77 22.94
CA TYR A 167 4.64 -8.75 23.85
C TYR A 167 6.07 -8.37 24.27
N LEU A 168 6.91 -7.92 23.34
CA LEU A 168 8.28 -7.52 23.65
C LEU A 168 8.33 -6.30 24.58
N ILE A 169 7.48 -5.29 24.36
CA ILE A 169 7.43 -4.06 25.18
C ILE A 169 6.89 -4.32 26.60
N THR A 170 6.02 -5.32 26.77
CA THR A 170 5.41 -5.65 28.07
C THR A 170 6.14 -6.73 28.84
N THR A 171 7.10 -7.41 28.22
CA THR A 171 7.85 -8.48 28.89
C THR A 171 8.74 -7.86 29.97
N PRO A 172 8.62 -8.28 31.24
CA PRO A 172 9.45 -7.76 32.31
C PRO A 172 10.89 -8.30 32.18
N GLY A 173 11.88 -7.40 32.20
CA GLY A 173 13.31 -7.74 32.21
C GLY A 173 14.14 -6.82 31.31
N ASP A 174 15.36 -6.50 31.74
CA ASP A 174 16.30 -5.64 30.99
C ASP A 174 17.03 -6.39 29.85
N ASP A 175 16.73 -7.67 29.65
CA ASP A 175 17.43 -8.54 28.69
C ASP A 175 16.94 -8.37 27.24
N ILE A 176 15.87 -7.61 27.00
CA ILE A 176 15.32 -7.41 25.65
C ILE A 176 16.00 -6.22 24.99
N PRO A 177 16.81 -6.42 23.93
CA PRO A 177 17.45 -5.31 23.24
C PRO A 177 16.39 -4.48 22.49
N PRO A 178 16.49 -3.14 22.52
CA PRO A 178 15.54 -2.25 21.86
C PRO A 178 15.47 -2.43 20.34
N GLU A 179 16.51 -3.01 19.76
CA GLU A 179 16.56 -3.40 18.35
C GLU A 179 15.50 -4.44 17.98
N MET A 180 15.16 -5.37 18.89
CA MET A 180 14.15 -6.39 18.62
C MET A 180 12.75 -5.79 18.54
N VAL A 181 12.41 -4.90 19.49
CA VAL A 181 11.15 -4.15 19.48
C VAL A 181 11.07 -3.28 18.23
N THR A 182 12.15 -2.53 17.95
CA THR A 182 12.24 -1.68 16.76
C THR A 182 11.99 -2.48 15.50
N ARG A 183 12.65 -3.63 15.33
CA ARG A 183 12.48 -4.49 14.16
C ARG A 183 11.04 -4.98 14.02
N ALA A 184 10.38 -5.35 15.12
CA ALA A 184 8.98 -5.79 15.10
C ALA A 184 8.04 -4.65 14.66
N VAL A 185 8.20 -3.45 15.24
CA VAL A 185 7.40 -2.26 14.92
C VAL A 185 7.61 -1.81 13.47
N LEU A 186 8.87 -1.78 13.00
CA LEU A 186 9.23 -1.44 11.63
C LEU A 186 8.64 -2.42 10.63
N ARG A 187 8.74 -3.73 10.89
CA ARG A 187 8.18 -4.76 10.02
C ARG A 187 6.66 -4.64 9.93
N GLY A 188 5.98 -4.37 11.05
CA GLY A 188 4.55 -4.09 11.08
C GLY A 188 4.18 -2.89 10.21
N GLY A 189 4.84 -1.76 10.43
CA GLY A 189 4.62 -0.53 9.65
C GLY A 189 4.90 -0.69 8.15
N ASN A 190 5.91 -1.47 7.78
CA ASN A 190 6.23 -1.76 6.38
C ASN A 190 5.14 -2.60 5.71
N PHE A 191 4.64 -3.65 6.38
CA PHE A 191 3.53 -4.45 5.87
C PHE A 191 2.23 -3.66 5.75
N TRP A 192 1.94 -2.78 6.71
CA TRP A 192 0.82 -1.84 6.63
C TRP A 192 0.93 -0.94 5.39
N SER A 193 2.11 -0.35 5.17
CA SER A 193 2.37 0.52 4.03
C SER A 193 2.32 -0.21 2.69
N LEU A 194 2.73 -1.48 2.66
CA LEU A 194 2.63 -2.36 1.49
C LEU A 194 1.17 -2.73 1.20
N GLY A 195 0.39 -3.03 2.24
CA GLY A 195 -1.04 -3.31 2.14
C GLY A 195 -1.82 -2.13 1.53
N LEU A 196 -1.56 -0.91 2.00
CA LEU A 196 -2.17 0.30 1.44
C LEU A 196 -1.85 0.49 -0.05
N ARG A 197 -0.59 0.30 -0.45
CA ARG A 197 -0.18 0.36 -1.86
C ARG A 197 -0.83 -0.71 -2.71
N THR A 198 -1.02 -1.91 -2.15
CA THR A 198 -1.75 -2.98 -2.82
C THR A 198 -3.22 -2.60 -3.02
N LEU A 199 -3.87 -1.97 -2.03
CA LEU A 199 -5.26 -1.49 -2.19
C LEU A 199 -5.39 -0.37 -3.22
N TYR A 200 -4.39 0.50 -3.33
CA TYR A 200 -4.33 1.50 -4.39
C TYR A 200 -4.27 0.86 -5.78
N LEU A 201 -3.44 -0.16 -5.96
CA LEU A 201 -3.42 -0.95 -7.20
C LEU A 201 -4.76 -1.68 -7.43
N ALA A 202 -5.40 -2.19 -6.37
CA ALA A 202 -6.72 -2.80 -6.49
C ALA A 202 -7.78 -1.80 -6.96
N LEU A 203 -7.67 -0.52 -6.58
CA LEU A 203 -8.54 0.55 -7.09
C LEU A 203 -8.34 0.77 -8.60
N ASP A 204 -7.09 0.78 -9.09
CA ASP A 204 -6.80 0.84 -10.53
C ASP A 204 -7.48 -0.31 -11.29
N LEU A 205 -7.34 -1.53 -10.78
CA LEU A 205 -7.96 -2.74 -11.36
C LEU A 205 -9.49 -2.73 -11.24
N LEU A 206 -10.05 -2.12 -10.20
CA LEU A 206 -11.49 -1.94 -10.07
C LEU A 206 -12.01 -0.98 -11.16
N LEU A 207 -11.31 0.12 -11.41
CA LEU A 207 -11.68 1.07 -12.47
C LEU A 207 -11.54 0.47 -13.86
N TRP A 208 -10.66 -0.52 -14.04
CA TRP A 208 -10.56 -1.30 -15.27
C TRP A 208 -11.84 -2.10 -15.60
N LEU A 209 -12.69 -2.40 -14.62
CA LEU A 209 -14.01 -3.00 -14.87
C LEU A 209 -14.93 -2.06 -15.66
N PHE A 210 -14.76 -0.74 -15.53
CA PHE A 210 -15.55 0.26 -16.26
C PHE A 210 -14.96 0.59 -17.64
N GLY A 211 -13.66 0.33 -17.85
CA GLY A 211 -12.98 0.47 -19.14
C GLY A 211 -11.50 0.80 -19.02
N PRO A 212 -10.74 0.83 -20.14
CA PRO A 212 -9.33 1.16 -20.14
C PRO A 212 -9.08 2.66 -19.87
N ILE A 213 -10.02 3.54 -20.27
CA ILE A 213 -9.91 5.00 -20.08
C ILE A 213 -9.92 5.36 -18.59
N PRO A 214 -10.95 4.99 -17.79
CA PRO A 214 -10.96 5.30 -16.36
C PRO A 214 -9.78 4.65 -15.63
N MET A 215 -9.36 3.43 -16.03
CA MET A 215 -8.15 2.80 -15.50
C MET A 215 -6.91 3.66 -15.74
N PHE A 216 -6.66 4.10 -16.98
CA PHE A 216 -5.49 4.89 -17.33
C PHE A 216 -5.44 6.23 -16.59
N VAL A 217 -6.58 6.93 -16.53
CA VAL A 217 -6.70 8.19 -15.78
C VAL A 217 -6.42 7.95 -14.29
N ASN A 218 -6.96 6.88 -13.72
CA ASN A 218 -6.70 6.53 -12.33
C ASN A 218 -5.23 6.17 -12.07
N SER A 219 -4.58 5.46 -12.99
CA SER A 219 -3.16 5.11 -12.86
C SER A 219 -2.26 6.35 -12.86
N VAL A 220 -2.56 7.34 -13.71
CA VAL A 220 -1.85 8.63 -13.70
C VAL A 220 -2.14 9.38 -12.41
N LEU A 221 -3.41 9.48 -12.00
CA LEU A 221 -3.81 10.14 -10.75
C LEU A 221 -3.15 9.47 -9.54
N MET A 222 -3.08 8.14 -9.52
CA MET A 222 -2.46 7.34 -8.48
C MET A 222 -0.98 7.68 -8.35
N VAL A 223 -0.25 7.69 -9.46
CA VAL A 223 1.17 8.07 -9.48
C VAL A 223 1.37 9.51 -9.01
N VAL A 224 0.52 10.44 -9.42
CA VAL A 224 0.59 11.83 -8.98
C VAL A 224 0.32 11.95 -7.47
N CYS A 225 -0.73 11.31 -6.97
CA CYS A 225 -1.07 11.28 -5.55
C CYS A 225 0.05 10.64 -4.72
N LEU A 226 0.58 9.50 -5.15
CA LEU A 226 1.69 8.83 -4.48
C LEU A 226 2.96 9.67 -4.52
N TYR A 227 3.25 10.33 -5.65
CA TYR A 227 4.40 11.24 -5.76
C TYR A 227 4.29 12.41 -4.79
N TYR A 228 3.11 13.03 -4.69
CA TYR A 228 2.88 14.12 -3.73
C TYR A 228 2.92 13.64 -2.28
N LEU A 229 2.36 12.46 -1.99
CA LEU A 229 2.49 11.84 -0.68
C LEU A 229 3.98 11.67 -0.37
N ASP A 230 4.71 10.95 -1.23
CA ASP A 230 6.12 10.60 -1.03
C ASP A 230 7.08 11.82 -1.05
N THR A 231 6.69 12.95 -1.67
CA THR A 231 7.52 14.18 -1.80
C THR A 231 7.20 15.26 -0.75
N ASN A 232 5.93 15.53 -0.41
CA ASN A 232 5.57 16.64 0.49
C ASN A 232 6.06 16.44 1.94
N SER A 233 6.45 15.23 2.31
CA SER A 233 6.99 14.93 3.64
C SER A 233 8.47 15.27 3.79
N VAL A 234 9.14 15.68 2.71
CA VAL A 234 10.57 16.10 2.72
C VAL A 234 10.77 17.43 3.49
N VAL A 235 9.71 18.12 3.92
CA VAL A 235 9.78 19.42 4.64
C VAL A 235 9.77 19.28 6.19
N GLN A 236 10.15 18.13 6.74
CA GLN A 236 10.35 17.95 8.20
C GLN A 236 11.81 17.86 8.75
N PRO A 237 12.90 18.20 8.04
CA PRO A 237 14.27 18.04 8.56
C PRO A 237 14.60 18.96 9.75
N LEU A 238 13.74 19.95 10.06
CA LEU A 238 13.95 20.86 11.18
C LEU A 238 13.73 20.16 12.54
N TYR A 239 12.78 19.24 12.65
CA TYR A 239 12.49 18.55 13.92
C TYR A 239 13.61 17.58 14.30
N HIS A 240 14.12 16.82 13.32
CA HIS A 240 15.14 15.80 13.59
C HIS A 240 16.52 16.41 13.92
N ARG A 241 16.92 17.52 13.28
CA ARG A 241 18.15 18.26 13.66
C ARG A 241 18.06 18.87 15.06
N THR A 242 16.89 19.37 15.43
CA THR A 242 16.68 19.91 16.78
C THR A 242 16.76 18.79 17.82
N PHE A 243 16.21 17.61 17.51
CA PHE A 243 16.26 16.44 18.38
C PHE A 243 17.67 15.86 18.54
N GLU A 244 18.44 15.69 17.45
CA GLU A 244 19.84 15.26 17.54
C GLU A 244 20.67 16.25 18.35
N ALA A 245 20.49 17.56 18.13
CA ALA A 245 21.16 18.58 18.92
C ALA A 245 20.79 18.49 20.41
N GLU A 246 19.52 18.24 20.74
CA GLU A 246 19.05 18.08 22.12
C GLU A 246 19.64 16.83 22.79
N GLN A 247 19.74 15.72 22.06
CA GLN A 247 20.36 14.46 22.49
C GLN A 247 21.87 14.64 22.72
N ILE A 248 22.58 15.28 21.79
CA ILE A 248 24.00 15.63 21.93
C ILE A 248 24.21 16.53 23.15
N VAL A 249 23.34 17.52 23.38
CA VAL A 249 23.41 18.41 24.54
C VAL A 249 23.11 17.68 25.86
N LYS A 250 22.16 16.74 25.89
CA LYS A 250 21.88 15.90 27.07
C LYS A 250 23.06 14.95 27.38
N ARG A 251 23.72 14.42 26.34
CA ARG A 251 24.94 13.61 26.48
C ARG A 251 26.14 14.43 26.96
N MET A 252 26.36 15.62 26.41
CA MET A 252 27.39 16.55 26.91
C MET A 252 27.16 16.96 28.37
N ARG A 253 25.91 16.92 28.86
CA ARG A 253 25.57 17.15 30.27
C ARG A 253 25.68 15.91 31.16
N GLY A 254 26.06 14.75 30.63
CA GLY A 254 26.20 13.50 31.38
C GLY A 254 24.87 12.87 31.81
N VAL A 255 23.76 13.26 31.19
CA VAL A 255 22.40 12.76 31.51
C VAL A 255 22.09 11.46 30.76
N LEU A 256 22.79 11.19 29.66
CA LEU A 256 22.68 9.95 28.88
C LEU A 256 24.06 9.27 28.80
N PRO A 257 24.16 7.93 28.91
CA PRO A 257 25.40 7.23 28.64
C PRO A 257 25.86 7.42 27.18
N ASP A 258 27.18 7.40 26.97
CA ASP A 258 27.79 7.49 25.65
C ASP A 258 27.39 6.29 24.77
N PRO A 259 27.27 6.48 23.45
CA PRO A 259 26.91 5.38 22.58
C PRO A 259 28.08 4.39 22.56
N LEU A 260 27.77 3.10 22.61
CA LEU A 260 28.72 2.06 22.24
C LEU A 260 29.16 2.31 20.80
N THR A 261 30.33 2.92 20.63
CA THR A 261 30.96 3.10 19.33
C THR A 261 31.25 1.72 18.76
N PHE A 262 30.43 1.26 17.82
CA PHE A 262 30.79 0.14 16.97
C PHE A 262 31.92 0.62 16.06
N LYS A 263 33.17 0.45 16.52
CA LYS A 263 34.34 0.52 15.64
C LYS A 263 34.22 -0.66 14.68
N CYS A 264 33.85 -0.36 13.45
CA CYS A 264 34.06 -1.28 12.34
C CYS A 264 35.59 -1.40 12.17
N ASN A 265 36.13 -2.57 12.54
CA ASN A 265 37.40 -3.08 12.02
C ASN A 265 37.09 -4.01 10.87
#